data_AF-A0A0F9NM34-F1
#
_entry.id   AF-A0A0F9NM34-F1
#
_cell.length_a   1.000
_cell.length_b   1.000
_cell.length_c   1.000
_cell.angle_alpha   90.00
_cell.angle_beta   90.00
_cell.angle_gamma   90.00
#
_symmetry.space_group_name_H-M   'P 1'
#
loop_
_entity.id
_entity.type
_entity.pdbx_description
1 polymer ?
#
loop_
_entity_poly.entity_id
_entity_poly.type
_entity_poly.pdbx_seq_one_letter_code
_entity_poly.pdbx_strand_id
1 'polypeptide(L)'
;METKNAIIEGAIITNDDHGCLTAWLHLGYGGSGQGFGGHSLYLPKSFKHHKVDSGYAGHFIWRVMEIADVSEWGKLKGKTIRVKSSHSKVEAIGHITKDDWFNPGADFNKD
;
A
#
# COMPACT_ATOMS: atom_id res chain seq x y z
N MET A 1 18.44 -3.90 0.44
CA MET A 1 17.23 -3.04 0.36
C MET A 1 17.68 -1.70 -0.17
N GLU A 2 17.02 -1.20 -1.21
CA GLU A 2 17.34 0.05 -1.87
C GLU A 2 16.28 1.10 -1.52
N THR A 3 16.68 2.37 -1.40
CA THR A 3 15.74 3.49 -1.36
C THR A 3 15.79 4.23 -2.69
N LYS A 4 14.63 4.40 -3.33
CA LYS A 4 14.48 5.11 -4.60
C LYS A 4 13.15 5.84 -4.68
N ASN A 5 13.03 6.73 -5.65
CA ASN A 5 11.79 7.44 -5.93
C ASN A 5 10.95 6.65 -6.94
N ALA A 6 9.63 6.78 -6.83
CA ALA A 6 8.69 6.22 -7.79
C ALA A 6 7.55 7.20 -8.07
N ILE A 7 6.96 7.07 -9.25
CA ILE A 7 5.68 7.68 -9.58
C ILE A 7 4.61 6.61 -9.36
N ILE A 8 3.51 6.97 -8.70
CA ILE A 8 2.33 6.10 -8.61
C ILE A 8 1.63 6.13 -9.98
N GLU A 9 1.71 5.04 -10.74
CA GLU A 9 1.10 4.92 -12.07
C GLU A 9 -0.38 4.50 -12.01
N GLY A 10 -0.76 3.87 -10.90
CA GLY A 10 -2.13 3.46 -10.62
C GLY A 10 -2.32 3.07 -9.15
N ALA A 11 -3.55 3.16 -8.68
CA ALA A 11 -3.95 2.73 -7.35
C ALA A 11 -5.33 2.07 -7.43
N ILE A 12 -5.47 0.89 -6.83
CA ILE A 12 -6.70 0.09 -6.87
C ILE A 12 -7.03 -0.44 -5.48
N ILE A 13 -8.33 -0.48 -5.17
CA ILE A 13 -8.91 -1.23 -4.07
C ILE A 13 -9.82 -2.27 -4.72
N THR A 14 -9.60 -3.56 -4.42
CA THR A 14 -10.31 -4.67 -5.09
C THR A 14 -10.55 -5.82 -4.12
N ASN A 15 -11.44 -6.73 -4.47
CA ASN A 15 -11.61 -8.04 -3.83
C ASN A 15 -11.23 -9.22 -4.75
N ASP A 16 -10.67 -8.95 -5.92
CA ASP A 16 -10.27 -9.96 -6.90
C ASP A 16 -9.06 -10.79 -6.43
N ASP A 17 -8.28 -10.24 -5.50
CA ASP A 17 -7.09 -10.88 -4.94
C ASP A 17 -7.48 -11.87 -3.83
N HIS A 18 -7.54 -13.15 -4.20
CA HIS A 18 -7.92 -14.26 -3.32
C HIS A 18 -9.29 -14.08 -2.62
N GLY A 19 -10.18 -13.22 -3.12
CA GLY A 19 -11.51 -13.00 -2.57
C GLY A 19 -11.56 -12.15 -1.29
N CYS A 20 -10.46 -11.48 -0.92
CA CYS A 20 -10.40 -10.59 0.24
C CYS A 20 -10.20 -9.13 -0.21
N LEU A 21 -10.61 -8.17 0.61
CA LEU A 21 -10.35 -6.77 0.31
C LEU A 21 -8.84 -6.53 0.35
N THR A 22 -8.28 -6.05 -0.75
CA THR A 22 -6.88 -5.66 -0.88
C THR A 22 -6.78 -4.29 -1.54
N ALA A 23 -5.64 -3.64 -1.33
CA ALA A 23 -5.29 -2.41 -2.04
C ALA A 23 -3.88 -2.54 -2.61
N TRP A 24 -3.66 -1.94 -3.78
CA TRP A 24 -2.40 -1.97 -4.51
C TRP A 24 -2.05 -0.60 -5.08
N LEU A 25 -0.76 -0.27 -5.03
CA LEU A 25 -0.14 0.78 -5.82
C LEU A 25 0.74 0.15 -6.89
N HIS A 26 0.64 0.64 -8.12
CA HIS A 26 1.57 0.31 -9.19
C HIS A 26 2.62 1.43 -9.27
N LEU A 27 3.87 1.10 -8.98
CA LEU A 27 4.96 2.06 -8.84
C LEU A 27 5.86 1.98 -10.06
N GLY A 28 6.06 3.11 -10.73
CA GLY A 28 6.95 3.26 -11.88
C GLY A 28 8.29 3.87 -11.49
N TYR A 29 9.38 3.24 -11.94
CA TYR A 29 10.76 3.69 -11.74
C TYR A 29 11.43 4.22 -13.01
N GLY A 30 10.66 4.54 -14.06
CA GLY A 30 11.19 5.05 -15.33
C GLY A 30 11.84 3.98 -16.24
N GLY A 31 11.23 2.78 -16.29
CA GLY A 31 11.71 1.67 -17.12
C GLY A 31 11.47 0.29 -16.49
N SER A 32 11.17 0.26 -15.19
CA SER A 32 10.69 -0.91 -14.45
C SER A 32 9.60 -0.48 -13.47
N GLY A 33 8.91 -1.45 -12.87
CA GLY A 33 7.90 -1.17 -11.87
C GLY A 33 7.70 -2.30 -10.87
N GLN A 34 7.07 -1.99 -9.75
CA GLN A 34 6.73 -2.94 -8.68
C GLN A 34 5.38 -2.60 -8.06
N GLY A 35 4.72 -3.62 -7.51
CA GLY A 35 3.51 -3.44 -6.70
C GLY A 35 3.83 -3.18 -5.23
N PHE A 36 3.10 -2.28 -4.60
CA PHE A 36 3.04 -2.13 -3.15
C PHE A 36 1.61 -2.35 -2.66
N GLY A 37 1.38 -3.34 -1.81
CA GLY A 37 0.02 -3.75 -1.43
C GLY A 37 -0.10 -5.25 -1.20
N GLY A 38 -1.31 -5.78 -1.45
CA GLY A 38 -1.57 -7.22 -1.37
C GLY A 38 -1.79 -7.76 0.05
N HIS A 39 -1.92 -6.88 1.04
CA HIS A 39 -2.32 -7.29 2.38
C HIS A 39 -3.81 -7.59 2.41
N SER A 40 -4.20 -8.64 3.13
CA SER A 40 -5.62 -8.90 3.41
C SER A 40 -6.14 -7.84 4.37
N LEU A 41 -6.85 -6.84 3.83
CA LEU A 41 -7.36 -5.70 4.59
C LEU A 41 -8.71 -5.99 5.24
N TYR A 42 -9.47 -6.93 4.67
CA TYR A 42 -10.72 -7.43 5.22
C TYR A 42 -11.09 -8.77 4.58
N LEU A 43 -11.52 -9.74 5.40
CA LEU A 43 -12.04 -11.02 4.94
C LEU A 43 -13.57 -10.98 4.93
N PRO A 44 -14.27 -11.39 3.85
CA PRO A 44 -15.72 -11.48 3.86
C PRO A 44 -16.23 -12.67 4.70
N LYS A 45 -17.52 -12.65 5.07
CA LYS A 45 -18.17 -13.65 5.93
C LYS A 45 -18.07 -15.09 5.45
N SER A 46 -17.78 -15.31 4.17
CA SER A 46 -17.56 -16.64 3.59
C SER A 46 -16.29 -17.33 4.10
N PHE A 47 -15.35 -16.59 4.70
CA PHE A 47 -14.10 -17.13 5.24
C PHE A 47 -14.29 -17.60 6.68
N LYS A 48 -13.79 -18.80 7.00
CA LYS A 48 -13.89 -19.42 8.34
C LYS A 48 -13.33 -18.55 9.48
N HIS A 49 -12.32 -17.73 9.20
CA HIS A 49 -11.63 -16.87 10.17
C HIS A 49 -12.04 -15.39 10.06
N HIS A 50 -13.17 -15.08 9.42
CA HIS A 50 -13.72 -13.72 9.37
C HIS A 50 -13.93 -13.15 10.77
N LYS A 51 -13.48 -11.91 10.97
CA LYS A 51 -13.89 -11.04 12.09
C LYS A 51 -14.16 -9.64 11.54
N VAL A 52 -15.11 -8.93 12.14
CA VAL A 52 -15.48 -7.57 11.70
C VAL A 52 -14.37 -6.56 12.05
N ASP A 53 -13.65 -6.80 13.14
CA ASP A 53 -12.58 -5.96 13.70
C ASP A 53 -11.16 -6.38 13.29
N SER A 54 -10.99 -7.42 12.46
CA SER A 54 -9.66 -7.91 12.07
C SER A 54 -8.98 -7.11 10.95
N GLY A 55 -9.50 -5.94 10.59
CA GLY A 55 -9.12 -5.24 9.37
C GLY A 55 -8.14 -4.09 9.60
N TYR A 56 -7.05 -4.07 8.85
CA TYR A 56 -6.15 -2.91 8.75
C TYR A 56 -6.53 -1.96 7.59
N ALA A 57 -7.73 -2.13 7.01
CA ALA A 57 -8.16 -1.41 5.81
C ALA A 57 -8.08 0.11 5.97
N GLY A 58 -8.69 0.65 7.02
CA GLY A 58 -8.70 2.10 7.28
C GLY A 58 -7.28 2.65 7.44
N HIS A 59 -6.43 1.96 8.22
CA HIS A 59 -5.05 2.36 8.45
C HIS A 59 -4.22 2.33 7.16
N PHE A 60 -4.30 1.26 6.37
CA PHE A 60 -3.57 1.14 5.10
C PHE A 60 -3.98 2.25 4.12
N ILE A 61 -5.29 2.45 3.94
CA ILE A 61 -5.83 3.44 3.01
C ILE A 61 -5.38 4.85 3.44
N TRP A 62 -5.53 5.16 4.72
CA TRP A 62 -5.11 6.45 5.27
C TRP A 62 -3.62 6.71 5.08
N ARG A 63 -2.76 5.77 5.50
CA ARG A 63 -1.30 5.94 5.43
C ARG A 63 -0.79 6.09 4.01
N VAL A 64 -1.38 5.39 3.04
CA VAL A 64 -1.06 5.58 1.63
C VAL A 64 -1.38 7.00 1.16
N MET A 65 -2.58 7.50 1.47
CA MET A 65 -3.00 8.86 1.08
C MET A 65 -2.16 9.94 1.77
N GLU A 66 -1.84 9.75 3.05
CA GLU A 66 -1.01 10.65 3.85
C GLU A 66 0.43 10.75 3.30
N ILE A 67 1.05 9.62 2.93
CA ILE A 67 2.39 9.58 2.34
C ILE A 67 2.43 10.29 0.97
N ALA A 68 1.36 10.15 0.18
CA ALA A 68 1.24 10.78 -1.14
C ALA A 68 0.71 12.22 -1.10
N ASP A 69 0.39 12.74 0.09
CA ASP A 69 -0.18 14.07 0.32
C ASP A 69 -1.43 14.31 -0.55
N VAL A 70 -2.42 13.44 -0.37
CA VAL A 70 -3.74 13.52 -1.01
C VAL A 70 -4.86 13.23 -0.01
N SER A 71 -6.03 13.80 -0.25
CA SER A 71 -7.25 13.54 0.54
C SER A 71 -8.19 12.53 -0.13
N GLU A 72 -7.89 12.09 -1.35
CA GLU A 72 -8.74 11.24 -2.17
C GLU A 72 -7.90 10.17 -2.86
N TRP A 73 -8.31 8.91 -2.75
CA TRP A 73 -7.60 7.77 -3.34
C TRP A 73 -7.39 7.92 -4.86
N GLY A 74 -8.40 8.45 -5.57
CA GLY A 74 -8.32 8.70 -7.01
C GLY A 74 -7.25 9.71 -7.44
N LYS A 75 -6.72 10.52 -6.50
CA LYS A 75 -5.65 11.51 -6.74
C LYS A 75 -4.24 10.96 -6.52
N LEU A 76 -4.10 9.68 -6.20
CA LEU A 76 -2.79 9.03 -6.01
C LEU A 76 -1.97 8.97 -7.30
N LYS A 77 -2.63 8.71 -8.44
CA LYS A 77 -1.95 8.59 -9.73
C LYS A 77 -1.20 9.89 -10.08
N GLY A 78 0.08 9.75 -10.45
CA GLY A 78 0.97 10.86 -10.78
C GLY A 78 1.72 11.46 -9.59
N LYS A 79 1.43 11.04 -8.35
CA LYS A 79 2.21 11.48 -7.18
C LYS A 79 3.56 10.78 -7.13
N THR A 80 4.58 11.53 -6.73
CA THR A 80 5.94 11.01 -6.52
C THR A 80 6.14 10.71 -5.04
N ILE A 81 6.63 9.52 -4.74
CA ILE A 81 6.92 9.04 -3.39
C ILE A 81 8.32 8.41 -3.32
N ARG A 82 8.82 8.21 -2.10
CA ARG A 82 9.99 7.37 -1.84
C ARG A 82 9.54 5.92 -1.61
N VAL A 83 10.43 4.99 -1.91
CA VAL A 83 10.17 3.55 -1.84
C VAL A 83 11.39 2.85 -1.26
N LYS A 84 11.18 1.97 -0.28
CA LYS A 84 12.16 1.00 0.19
C LYS A 84 11.80 -0.37 -0.39
N SER A 85 12.59 -0.88 -1.32
CA SER A 85 12.31 -2.16 -1.98
C SER A 85 13.52 -3.08 -2.11
N SER A 86 13.21 -4.36 -2.27
CA SER A 86 14.12 -5.40 -2.73
C SER A 86 13.74 -5.77 -4.18
N HIS A 87 14.37 -6.82 -4.73
CA HIS A 87 14.00 -7.31 -6.06
C HIS A 87 12.55 -7.83 -6.12
N SER A 88 12.07 -8.48 -5.05
CA SER A 88 10.79 -9.18 -5.03
C SER A 88 9.66 -8.43 -4.31
N LYS A 89 9.96 -7.38 -3.53
CA LYS A 89 8.96 -6.74 -2.67
C LYS A 89 9.26 -5.27 -2.42
N VAL A 90 8.19 -4.49 -2.32
CA VAL A 90 8.22 -3.15 -1.72
C VAL A 90 7.85 -3.26 -0.25
N GLU A 91 8.79 -2.93 0.64
CA GLU A 91 8.61 -3.05 2.09
C GLU A 91 7.92 -1.82 2.69
N ALA A 92 8.24 -0.64 2.16
CA ALA A 92 7.69 0.61 2.67
C ALA A 92 7.62 1.69 1.58
N ILE A 93 6.65 2.58 1.74
CA ILE A 93 6.56 3.84 1.00
C ILE A 93 6.86 5.00 1.93
N GLY A 94 7.40 6.09 1.40
CA GLY A 94 7.81 7.26 2.18
C GLY A 94 7.39 8.55 1.50
N HIS A 95 7.08 9.57 2.30
CA HIS A 95 6.76 10.89 1.78
C HIS A 95 7.99 11.46 1.05
N ILE A 96 7.78 12.22 -0.03
CA ILE A 96 8.88 12.64 -0.91
C ILE A 96 9.88 13.59 -0.23
N THR A 97 9.41 14.49 0.63
CA THR A 97 10.25 15.49 1.34
C THR A 97 10.29 15.35 2.86
N LYS A 98 9.40 14.57 3.48
CA LYS A 98 9.28 14.43 4.94
C LYS A 98 9.87 13.10 5.33
N ASP A 99 10.54 13.00 6.48
CA ASP A 99 10.99 11.71 7.01
C ASP A 99 9.84 10.91 7.65
N ASP A 100 8.83 10.64 6.84
CA ASP A 100 7.66 9.83 7.18
C ASP A 100 7.62 8.61 6.27
N TRP A 101 7.43 7.44 6.88
CA TRP A 101 7.42 6.14 6.22
C TRP A 101 6.22 5.32 6.68
N PHE A 102 5.64 4.58 5.75
CA PHE A 102 4.61 3.59 6.02
C PHE A 102 5.12 2.21 5.62
N ASN A 103 5.18 1.30 6.60
CA ASN A 103 5.53 -0.11 6.42
C ASN A 103 4.38 -0.97 6.98
N PRO A 104 3.53 -1.56 6.13
CA PRO A 104 2.41 -2.38 6.58
C PRO A 104 2.85 -3.58 7.43
N GLY A 105 4.00 -4.19 7.10
CA GLY A 105 4.52 -5.33 7.85
C GLY A 105 4.96 -4.96 9.28
N ALA A 106 5.44 -3.74 9.50
CA ALA A 106 5.75 -3.25 10.84
C ALA A 106 4.49 -2.79 11.59
N ASP A 107 3.54 -2.17 10.88
CA ASP A 107 2.33 -1.61 11.46
C ASP A 107 1.31 -2.69 11.86
N PHE A 108 1.22 -3.79 11.10
CA PHE A 108 0.23 -4.85 11.31
C PHE A 108 0.72 -5.97 12.24
N ASN A 109 2.02 -6.02 12.51
CA ASN A 109 2.65 -6.97 13.44
C ASN A 109 2.76 -6.41 14.87
N LYS A 110 1.87 -5.50 15.27
CA LYS A 110 1.76 -5.10 16.67
C LYS A 110 0.80 -6.05 17.37
N ASP A 111 1.35 -6.73 18.36
CA ASP A 111 0.72 -7.75 19.23
C ASP A 111 -0.67 -7.38 19.76
#